data_AF-A0A3C1Y7W1-F1
#
_entry.id   AF-A0A3C1Y7W1-F1
#
_cell.length_a   1.000
_cell.length_b   1.000
_cell.length_c   1.000
_cell.angle_alpha   90.00
_cell.angle_beta   90.00
_cell.angle_gamma   90.00
#
_symmetry.space_group_name_H-M   'P 1'
#
loop_
_entity.id
_entity.type
_entity.pdbx_description
1 polymer ?
#
loop_
_entity_poly.entity_id
_entity_poly.type
_entity_poly.pdbx_seq_one_letter_code
_entity_poly.pdbx_strand_id
1 'polypeptide(L)'
;MWDLNSYPYSVVADNTVLQFEQQNDCTVMATWGQVVDFAVAGMLQFADTEGRLTCVANGLAAYEFCQPGGNEYQANIDRLTRNCLDELSK
;
A
#
# COMPACT_ATOMS: atom_id res chain seq x y z
N MET A 1 -1.65 -3.34 7.61
CA MET A 1 -1.57 -4.59 6.83
C MET A 1 -2.95 -4.90 6.32
N TRP A 2 -3.13 -4.99 5.00
CA TRP A 2 -4.36 -5.49 4.40
C TRP A 2 -4.22 -6.99 4.17
N ASP A 3 -5.03 -7.78 4.85
CA ASP A 3 -5.18 -9.21 4.56
C ASP A 3 -6.17 -9.38 3.41
N LEU A 4 -5.65 -9.71 2.23
CA LEU A 4 -6.43 -9.82 1.00
C LEU A 4 -7.32 -11.07 1.01
N ASN A 5 -7.02 -12.08 1.83
CA ASN A 5 -7.87 -13.28 1.93
C ASN A 5 -9.16 -13.02 2.71
N SER A 6 -9.21 -11.95 3.50
CA SER A 6 -10.37 -11.60 4.33
C SER A 6 -11.50 -10.93 3.55
N TYR A 7 -11.32 -10.63 2.26
CA TYR A 7 -12.32 -9.95 1.44
C TYR A 7 -13.09 -10.92 0.53
N PRO A 8 -14.41 -10.76 0.38
CA PRO A 8 -15.17 -11.46 -0.64
C PRO A 8 -14.90 -10.85 -2.02
N TYR A 9 -14.57 -11.69 -3.00
CA TYR A 9 -14.35 -11.27 -4.38
C TYR A 9 -15.46 -11.76 -5.32
N SER A 10 -15.96 -10.87 -6.17
CA SER A 10 -16.79 -11.18 -7.33
C SER A 10 -15.97 -11.29 -8.62
N VAL A 11 -14.76 -10.76 -8.63
CA VAL A 11 -13.81 -10.84 -9.75
C VAL A 11 -12.97 -12.11 -9.63
N VAL A 12 -12.79 -12.83 -10.73
CA VAL A 12 -11.93 -14.02 -10.79
C VAL A 12 -10.63 -13.65 -11.50
N ALA A 13 -9.51 -13.84 -10.80
CA ALA A 13 -8.17 -13.63 -11.34
C ALA A 13 -7.18 -14.63 -10.73
N ASP A 14 -5.97 -14.69 -11.29
CA ASP A 14 -4.94 -15.70 -10.99
C ASP A 14 -4.53 -15.79 -9.51
N ASN A 15 -4.63 -14.68 -8.78
CA ASN A 15 -4.33 -14.62 -7.36
C ASN A 15 -5.11 -13.50 -6.66
N THR A 16 -5.06 -13.51 -5.33
CA THR A 16 -5.77 -12.57 -4.45
C THR A 16 -5.28 -11.13 -4.56
N VAL A 17 -4.01 -10.88 -4.92
CA VAL A 17 -3.53 -9.52 -5.24
C VAL A 17 -4.26 -8.99 -6.46
N LEU A 18 -4.24 -9.74 -7.57
CA LEU A 18 -4.87 -9.30 -8.81
C LEU A 18 -6.40 -9.19 -8.68
N GLN A 19 -7.04 -10.08 -7.91
CA GLN A 19 -8.46 -9.95 -7.59
C GLN A 19 -8.76 -8.66 -6.83
N PHE A 20 -7.94 -8.33 -5.82
CA PHE A 20 -8.11 -7.10 -5.06
C PHE A 20 -7.89 -5.85 -5.92
N GLU A 21 -6.84 -5.84 -6.74
CA GLU A 21 -6.53 -4.74 -7.67
C GLU A 21 -7.68 -4.47 -8.64
N GLN A 22 -8.19 -5.52 -9.29
CA GLN A 22 -9.27 -5.39 -10.27
C GLN A 22 -10.61 -5.06 -9.65
N GLN A 23 -10.91 -5.57 -8.46
CA GLN A 23 -12.19 -5.30 -7.80
C GLN A 23 -12.26 -3.89 -7.20
N ASN A 24 -11.12 -3.33 -6.78
CA ASN A 24 -11.07 -2.05 -6.06
C ASN A 24 -10.40 -0.92 -6.87
N ASP A 25 -10.13 -1.13 -8.16
CA ASP A 25 -9.46 -0.18 -9.04
C ASP A 25 -8.17 0.41 -8.42
N CYS A 26 -7.32 -0.49 -7.93
CA CYS A 26 -6.09 -0.13 -7.24
C CYS A 26 -4.89 -0.94 -7.73
N THR A 27 -3.69 -0.53 -7.30
CA THR A 27 -2.44 -1.24 -7.53
C THR A 27 -1.75 -1.51 -6.20
N VAL A 28 -1.37 -2.76 -5.97
CA VAL A 28 -0.54 -3.19 -4.84
C VAL A 28 0.91 -2.91 -5.19
N MET A 29 1.48 -1.89 -4.55
CA MET A 29 2.86 -1.44 -4.85
C MET A 29 3.92 -2.20 -4.05
N ALA A 30 3.55 -2.75 -2.89
CA ALA A 30 4.48 -3.47 -2.02
C ALA A 30 3.77 -4.42 -1.06
N THR A 31 4.50 -5.45 -0.61
CA THR A 31 4.15 -6.34 0.50
C THR A 31 5.27 -6.36 1.55
N TRP A 32 5.08 -7.08 2.66
CA TRP A 32 6.11 -7.26 3.69
C TRP A 32 7.14 -8.31 3.28
N GLY A 33 8.39 -8.12 3.70
CA GLY A 33 9.50 -8.98 3.29
C GLY A 33 9.35 -10.46 3.65
N GLN A 34 8.64 -10.80 4.73
CA GLN A 34 8.37 -12.21 5.07
C GLN A 34 7.21 -12.83 4.29
N VAL A 35 6.42 -12.05 3.57
CA VAL A 35 5.27 -12.56 2.81
C VAL A 35 5.76 -12.96 1.43
N VAL A 36 5.63 -14.25 1.12
CA VAL A 36 6.09 -14.86 -0.13
C VAL A 36 4.95 -15.35 -1.02
N ASP A 37 3.70 -15.12 -0.60
CA ASP A 37 2.48 -15.43 -1.32
C ASP A 37 1.67 -14.14 -1.64
N PHE A 38 0.48 -14.31 -2.21
CA PHE A 38 -0.39 -13.20 -2.60
C PHE A 38 -1.39 -12.80 -1.51
N ALA A 39 -1.09 -13.10 -0.23
CA ALA A 39 -2.07 -12.96 0.85
C ALA A 39 -2.28 -11.53 1.35
N VAL A 40 -1.30 -10.61 1.22
CA VAL A 40 -1.38 -9.29 1.86
C VAL A 40 -0.89 -8.15 0.97
N ALA A 41 -1.37 -6.94 1.25
CA ALA A 41 -0.87 -5.69 0.66
C ALA A 41 -0.37 -4.71 1.74
N GLY A 42 0.81 -4.15 1.51
CA GLY A 42 1.47 -3.19 2.40
C GLY A 42 1.43 -1.74 1.96
N MET A 43 1.42 -1.52 0.64
CA MET A 43 1.18 -0.21 0.08
C MET A 43 0.27 -0.33 -1.14
N LEU A 44 -0.71 0.57 -1.21
CA LEU A 44 -1.73 0.59 -2.26
C LEU A 44 -1.77 1.98 -2.90
N GLN A 45 -1.93 2.01 -4.22
CA GLN A 45 -2.28 3.21 -4.97
C GLN A 45 -3.68 3.02 -5.55
N PHE A 46 -4.59 3.94 -5.27
CA PHE A 46 -5.94 3.92 -5.84
C PHE A 46 -5.97 4.86 -7.05
N ALA A 47 -6.48 4.36 -8.17
CA ALA A 47 -6.60 5.14 -9.39
C ALA A 47 -7.71 6.18 -9.27
N ASP A 48 -7.51 7.32 -9.93
CA ASP A 48 -8.57 8.32 -10.02
C ASP A 48 -9.60 7.88 -11.06
N THR A 49 -10.72 7.34 -10.58
CA THR A 49 -11.78 6.87 -11.46
C THR A 49 -12.70 7.97 -11.97
N GLU A 50 -12.62 9.21 -11.45
CA GLU A 50 -13.59 10.29 -11.82
C GLU A 50 -13.06 11.74 -11.69
N GLY A 51 -11.74 11.98 -11.71
CA GLY A 51 -11.17 13.33 -11.51
C GLY A 51 -11.15 13.79 -10.05
N ARG A 52 -11.24 12.86 -9.10
CA ARG A 52 -11.54 13.09 -7.67
C ARG A 52 -10.38 12.77 -6.71
N LEU A 53 -9.15 12.60 -7.22
CA LEU A 53 -7.86 12.47 -6.49
C LEU A 53 -7.23 11.06 -6.55
N THR A 54 -5.91 11.01 -6.74
CA THR A 54 -5.08 9.82 -6.47
C THR A 54 -4.87 9.67 -4.96
N CYS A 55 -4.83 8.43 -4.45
CA CYS A 55 -4.54 8.15 -3.05
C CYS A 55 -3.45 7.09 -2.92
N VAL A 56 -2.48 7.32 -2.03
CA VAL A 56 -1.49 6.31 -1.61
C VAL A 56 -1.72 5.96 -0.16
N ALA A 57 -2.05 4.69 0.10
CA ALA A 57 -2.21 4.16 1.44
C ALA A 57 -0.94 3.42 1.86
N ASN A 58 -0.19 4.01 2.80
CA ASN A 58 1.07 3.46 3.31
C ASN A 58 0.87 2.80 4.69
N GLY A 59 0.91 1.47 4.73
CA GLY A 59 0.74 0.69 5.96
C GLY A 59 2.01 0.46 6.78
N LEU A 60 3.17 1.01 6.36
CA LEU A 60 4.48 0.73 6.95
C LEU A 60 4.92 1.78 8.00
N ALA A 61 4.46 3.02 7.90
CA ALA A 61 5.19 4.15 8.50
C ALA A 61 4.66 4.73 9.82
N ALA A 62 3.43 4.42 10.26
CA ALA A 62 2.79 5.24 11.31
C ALA A 62 3.42 5.11 12.70
N TYR A 63 3.79 3.91 13.13
CA TYR A 63 4.38 3.69 14.46
C TYR A 63 5.88 4.06 14.49
N GLU A 64 6.56 3.93 13.36
CA GLU A 64 8.01 4.09 13.27
C GLU A 64 8.44 5.54 13.07
N PHE A 65 7.52 6.45 12.72
CA PHE A 65 7.81 7.86 12.44
C PHE A 65 8.26 8.65 13.67
N CYS A 66 7.82 8.26 14.88
CA CYS A 66 8.11 9.01 16.12
C CYS A 66 8.32 8.05 17.30
N GLN A 67 9.39 7.25 17.23
CA GLN A 67 9.74 6.33 18.30
C GLN A 67 10.46 7.04 19.47
N PRO A 68 10.16 6.69 20.72
CA PRO A 68 10.95 7.13 21.87
C PRO A 68 12.40 6.65 21.74
N GLY A 69 13.37 7.57 21.84
CA GLY A 69 14.80 7.26 21.64
C GLY A 69 15.29 7.44 20.20
N GLY A 70 14.40 7.84 19.28
CA GLY A 70 14.72 8.03 17.86
C GLY A 70 14.63 6.73 17.07
N ASN A 71 14.54 6.87 15.75
CA ASN A 71 14.53 5.74 14.82
C ASN A 71 15.81 5.76 13.99
N GLU A 72 16.61 4.69 14.06
CA GLU A 72 17.83 4.51 13.25
C GLU A 72 17.56 4.64 11.74
N TYR A 73 16.34 4.30 11.32
CA TYR A 73 15.89 4.34 9.92
C TYR A 73 15.00 5.54 9.60
N GLN A 74 14.98 6.60 10.42
CA GLN A 74 14.15 7.80 10.20
C GLN A 74 14.30 8.36 8.77
N ALA A 75 15.53 8.40 8.24
CA ALA A 75 15.80 8.90 6.89
C ALA A 75 15.07 8.09 5.79
N ASN A 76 14.89 6.78 5.98
CA ASN A 76 14.16 5.93 5.04
C ASN A 76 12.66 6.24 5.10
N ILE A 77 12.12 6.47 6.29
CA ILE A 77 10.72 6.82 6.49
C ILE A 77 10.44 8.19 5.86
N ASP A 78 11.26 9.20 6.14
CA ASP A 78 11.12 10.52 5.55
C ASP A 78 11.20 10.47 4.02
N ARG A 79 12.10 9.65 3.48
CA ARG A 79 12.21 9.44 2.03
C ARG A 79 10.98 8.75 1.46
N LEU A 80 10.46 7.72 2.12
CA LEU A 80 9.24 7.03 1.70
C LEU A 80 8.05 7.98 1.69
N THR A 81 7.86 8.76 2.76
CA THR A 81 6.80 9.77 2.85
C THR A 81 6.93 10.81 1.75
N ARG A 82 8.14 11.33 1.48
CA ARG A 82 8.37 12.26 0.36
C ARG A 82 8.00 11.64 -0.99
N ASN A 83 8.44 10.41 -1.26
CA ASN A 83 8.10 9.73 -2.51
C ASN A 83 6.58 9.56 -2.68
N CYS A 84 5.85 9.26 -1.61
CA CYS A 84 4.38 9.18 -1.66
C CYS A 84 3.76 10.55 -2.00
N LEU A 85 4.26 11.64 -1.42
CA LEU A 85 3.78 13.00 -1.74
C LEU A 85 4.11 13.41 -3.18
N ASP A 86 5.30 13.06 -3.65
CA ASP A 86 5.73 13.33 -5.03
C ASP A 86 4.86 12.57 -6.04
N GLU A 87 4.51 11.31 -5.75
CA GLU A 87 3.59 10.51 -6.56
C GLU A 87 2.20 11.15 -6.66
N LEU A 88 1.70 11.68 -5.54
CA LEU A 88 0.39 12.34 -5.46
C LEU A 88 0.36 13.74 -6.09
N SER A 89 1.52 14.32 -6.40
CA SER A 89 1.64 15.67 -6.98
C SER A 89 1.79 15.66 -8.51
N LYS A 90 1.74 14.48 -9.13
CA LYS A 90 1.75 14.30 -10.59
C LYS A 90 0.38 14.59 -11.20
#